data_AF-A0A841HEV2-F1
#
_entry.id   AF-A0A841HEV2-F1
#
_cell.length_a   1.000
_cell.length_b   1.000
_cell.length_c   1.000
_cell.angle_alpha   90.00
_cell.angle_beta   90.00
_cell.angle_gamma   90.00
#
_symmetry.space_group_name_H-M   'P 1'
#
loop_
_entity.id
_entity.type
_entity.pdbx_description
1 polymer ?
#
loop_
_entity_poly.entity_id
_entity_poly.type
_entity_poly.pdbx_seq_one_letter_code
_entity_poly.pdbx_strand_id
1 'polypeptide(L)' 'MVGADSHSCTEGAIGAYSIGVGSTDLAFAMAFGWVWARVPETTRINYVGEPTGWVSGKDLERYRSLVFR' A
#
# COMPACT_ATOMS: atom_id res chain seq x y z
N MET A 1 -9.61 0.76 -2.04
CA MET A 1 -10.35 1.46 -0.96
C MET A 1 -9.70 2.80 -0.66
N VAL A 2 -10.50 3.78 -0.25
CA VAL A 2 -10.01 5.06 0.26
C VAL A 2 -10.28 5.07 1.75
N GLY A 3 -9.24 5.15 2.57
CA GLY A 3 -9.35 5.14 4.03
C GLY A 3 -8.60 6.30 4.66
N ALA A 4 -9.08 6.80 5.80
CA ALA A 4 -8.39 7.84 6.58
C ALA A 4 -7.36 7.27 7.56
N ASP A 5 -6.79 6.09 7.24
CA ASP A 5 -5.77 5.42 8.03
C ASP A 5 -4.52 5.16 7.16
N SER A 6 -3.33 5.28 7.76
CA SER A 6 -2.07 5.09 7.04
C SER A 6 -1.83 3.63 6.64
N HIS A 7 -2.47 2.67 7.31
CA HIS A 7 -2.36 1.23 7.01
C HIS A 7 -3.42 0.75 6.03
N SER A 8 -4.31 1.59 5.52
CA SER A 8 -5.26 1.22 4.46
C SER A 8 -4.54 0.65 3.22
N CYS A 9 -3.27 1.02 3.00
CA CYS A 9 -2.39 0.45 1.98
C CYS A 9 -2.15 -1.07 2.11
N THR A 10 -2.40 -1.67 3.28
CA THR A 10 -2.24 -3.11 3.52
C THR A 10 -3.18 -3.95 2.67
N GLU A 11 -4.35 -3.40 2.31
CA GLU A 11 -5.29 -4.04 1.39
C GLU A 11 -4.70 -4.27 -0.02
N GLY A 12 -3.60 -3.58 -0.37
CA GLY A 12 -2.78 -3.90 -1.54
C GLY A 12 -2.30 -5.35 -1.58
N ALA A 13 -2.11 -5.99 -0.41
CA ALA A 13 -1.68 -7.39 -0.32
C ALA A 13 -2.72 -8.38 -0.88
N ILE A 14 -4.00 -8.01 -0.92
CA ILE A 14 -5.08 -8.82 -1.50
C ILE A 14 -5.40 -8.44 -2.95
N GLY A 15 -4.55 -7.65 -3.60
CA GLY A 15 -4.70 -7.25 -5.01
C GLY A 15 -5.68 -6.08 -5.24
N ALA A 16 -6.15 -5.45 -4.17
CA ALA A 16 -7.00 -4.26 -4.25
C ALA A 16 -6.15 -2.99 -4.26
N TYR A 17 -6.44 -2.04 -5.16
CA TYR A 17 -5.83 -0.71 -5.06
C TYR A 17 -6.40 0.03 -3.84
N SER A 18 -5.54 0.41 -2.90
CA SER A 18 -5.93 1.18 -1.71
C SER A 18 -4.95 2.31 -1.41
N ILE A 19 -5.49 3.43 -0.95
CA ILE A 19 -4.73 4.63 -0.57
C ILE A 19 -5.20 5.16 0.77
N GLY A 20 -4.25 5.56 1.60
CA GLY A 20 -4.51 6.39 2.78
C GLY A 20 -4.70 7.84 2.35
N VAL A 21 -5.77 8.48 2.80
CA VAL A 21 -6.06 9.90 2.53
C VAL A 21 -6.31 10.67 3.82
N GLY A 22 -6.28 12.01 3.75
CA GLY A 22 -6.68 12.84 4.89
C GLY A 22 -8.17 12.71 5.20
N SER A 23 -8.58 13.12 6.40
CA SER A 23 -9.99 13.14 6.80
C SER A 23 -10.86 14.01 5.87
N THR A 24 -10.31 15.12 5.36
CA THR A 24 -10.98 16.01 4.41
C THR A 24 -11.25 15.33 3.07
N ASP A 25 -10.24 14.64 2.52
CA ASP A 25 -10.35 13.91 1.26
C ASP A 25 -11.29 12.71 1.38
N LEU A 26 -11.29 12.05 2.54
CA LEU A 26 -12.26 11.00 2.82
C LEU A 26 -13.68 11.54 2.86
N ALA A 27 -13.92 12.67 3.55
CA ALA A 27 -15.24 13.31 3.59
C ALA A 27 -15.70 13.71 2.19
N PHE A 28 -14.79 14.23 1.36
CA PHE A 28 -15.05 14.52 -0.05
C PHE A 28 -15.40 13.26 -0.84
N ALA A 29 -14.62 12.19 -0.71
CA ALA A 29 -14.87 10.92 -1.39
C ALA A 29 -16.20 10.28 -0.98
N MET A 30 -16.60 10.40 0.29
CA MET A 30 -17.90 9.93 0.78
C MET A 30 -19.06 10.77 0.23
N ALA A 31 -18.89 12.09 0.10
CA ALA A 31 -19.93 12.99 -0.38
C ALA A 31 -20.11 12.94 -1.91
N PHE A 32 -19.02 12.84 -2.66
CA PHE A 32 -19.03 12.96 -4.12
C PHE A 32 -18.76 11.64 -4.85
N GLY A 33 -18.29 10.60 -4.16
CA GLY A 33 -18.04 9.28 -4.74
C GLY A 33 -16.73 9.16 -5.52
N TRP A 34 -15.87 10.19 -5.50
CA TRP A 34 -14.58 10.18 -6.18
C TRP A 34 -13.52 10.93 -5.37
N VAL A 35 -12.25 10.61 -5.63
CA VAL A 35 -11.09 11.28 -5.03
C VAL A 35 -10.10 11.67 -6.12
N TRP A 36 -9.42 12.79 -5.93
CA TRP A 36 -8.35 13.20 -6.84
C TRP A 36 -7.05 12.53 -6.42
N ALA A 37 -6.51 11.67 -7.28
CA ALA A 37 -5.24 10.99 -7.04
C ALA A 37 -4.29 11.26 -8.21
N ARG A 38 -3.04 11.62 -7.89
CA ARG A 38 -1.97 11.64 -8.88
C ARG A 38 -1.65 10.19 -9.29
N VAL A 39 -1.45 9.94 -10.58
CA VAL A 39 -0.96 8.64 -11.06
C VAL A 39 0.38 8.35 -10.39
N PRO A 40 0.49 7.28 -9.57
CA PRO A 40 1.73 6.97 -8.87
C PRO A 40 2.73 6.30 -9.81
N GLU A 41 4.02 6.47 -9.53
CA GLU A 41 5.06 5.65 -10.15
C GLU A 41 4.93 4.20 -9.66
N THR A 42 5.08 3.25 -10.58
CA THR A 42 4.89 1.83 -10.28
C THR A 42 6.23 1.11 -10.17
N THR A 43 6.52 0.54 -9.00
CA THR A 43 7.70 -0.31 -8.77
C THR A 43 7.27 -1.77 -8.64
N ARG A 44 7.81 -2.63 -9.50
CA ARG A 44 7.56 -4.07 -9.44
C ARG A 44 8.68 -4.76 -8.65
N ILE A 45 8.31 -5.44 -7.56
CA ILE A 45 9.22 -6.25 -6.75
C ILE A 45 8.97 -7.72 -7.07
N ASN A 46 9.97 -8.41 -7.61
CA ASN A 46 9.91 -9.84 -7.87
C ASN A 46 10.75 -10.57 -6.82
N TYR A 47 10.11 -11.34 -5.94
CA TYR A 47 10.80 -12.27 -5.05
C TYR A 47 11.02 -13.59 -5.80
N VAL A 48 12.27 -14.07 -5.85
CA VAL A 48 12.65 -15.30 -6.56
C VAL A 48 13.34 -16.27 -5.60
N GLY A 49 13.04 -17.56 -5.73
CA GLY A 49 13.48 -18.61 -4.81
C GLY A 49 12.54 -18.81 -3.61
N GLU A 50 12.89 -19.75 -2.73
CA GLU A 50 12.13 -20.02 -1.50
C GLU A 50 12.79 -19.34 -0.29
N PRO A 51 12.01 -18.75 0.63
CA PRO A 51 12.55 -18.22 1.87
C PRO A 51 13.18 -19.34 2.70
N THR A 52 14.50 -19.28 2.92
CA THR A 52 15.23 -20.26 3.73
C THR A 52 15.35 -19.80 5.19
N GLY A 53 15.05 -20.68 6.15
CA GLY A 53 15.19 -20.38 7.58
C GLY A 53 13.95 -19.73 8.20
N TRP A 54 14.16 -18.79 9.14
CA TRP A 54 13.09 -18.14 9.91
C TRP A 54 12.57 -16.83 9.27
N VAL A 55 12.53 -16.76 7.95
CA VAL A 55 12.10 -15.55 7.23
C VAL A 55 10.57 -15.41 7.32
N SER A 56 10.10 -14.30 7.86
CA SER A 56 8.68 -13.95 7.97
C SER A 56 8.29 -12.84 7.00
N GLY A 57 6.98 -12.61 6.84
CA GLY A 57 6.48 -11.50 6.00
C GLY A 57 6.99 -10.12 6.45
N LYS A 58 7.25 -9.94 7.75
CA LYS A 58 7.79 -8.69 8.31
C LYS A 58 9.23 -8.43 7.87
N ASP A 59 10.00 -9.49 7.66
CA ASP A 59 11.37 -9.38 7.18
C ASP A 59 11.39 -8.94 5.72
N LEU A 60 10.47 -9.45 4.90
CA LEU A 60 10.31 -9.04 3.50
C LEU A 60 9.86 -7.58 3.38
N GLU A 61 8.91 -7.16 4.22
CA GLU A 61 8.45 -5.76 4.28
C GLU A 61 9.59 -4.81 4.67
N ARG A 62 10.36 -5.17 5.69
CA ARG A 62 11.52 -4.38 6.15
C ARG A 62 12.65 -4.36 5.13
N TYR A 63 12.92 -5.47 4.45
CA TYR A 63 13.91 -5.52 3.39
C TYR A 63 13.54 -4.57 2.24
N ARG A 64 12.28 -4.61 1.79
CA ARG A 64 11.76 -3.64 0.82
C ARG A 64 12.00 -2.20 1.30
N SER A 65 11.61 -1.86 2.53
CA SER A 65 11.66 -0.47 3.00
C SER A 65 13.09 0.09 3.13
N LEU A 66 14.10 -0.77 3.27
CA LEU A 66 15.51 -0.38 3.24
C LEU A 66 16.03 -0.16 1.82
N VAL A 67 15.59 -0.96 0.85
CA VAL A 67 16.06 -0.89 -0.54
C VAL A 67 15.46 0.28 -1.32
N PHE A 68 14.18 0.60 -1.05
CA PHE A 68 13.42 1.62 -1.79
C PHE A 68 13.17 2.90 -0.98
N ARG A 69 14.13 3.25 -0.11
CA ARG A 69 14.06 4.47 0.70
C ARG A 69 14.52 5.70 -0.06
#